data_AF-N8QC37-F1
#
_entry.id   AF-N8QC37-F1
#
_cell.length_a   1.000
_cell.length_b   1.000
_cell.length_c   1.000
_cell.angle_alpha   90.00
_cell.angle_beta   90.00
_cell.angle_gamma   90.00
#
_symmetry.space_group_name_H-M   'P 1'
#
loop_
_entity.id
_entity.type
_entity.pdbx_description
1 polymer ?
#
loop_
_entity_poly.entity_id
_entity_poly.type
_entity_poly.pdbx_seq_one_letter_code
_entity_poly.pdbx_strand_id
1 'polypeptide(L)'
;MLNRLNIYYNGWGESWLCGTLISSIATTRRPIISFEYSSKAISSGIELSSYLLPLNGLLLRQGFPAHHMGLPGPVYDALPDGWGMLLMDRYFRKTGLNPARIGPLERLTYISTHAMGALSFEPCVADMQTSENIPLLQLAQEVQEVLKGEGGEFLQHLLIMGGSPQGARPKALVYRDPAVWKQVKSYLALQWSPEQIASYLAVSMHSIYRYILQDKIKGS
;
A
#
# COMPACT_ATOMS: atom_id res chain seq x y z
N MET A 1 19.19 7.78 10.20
CA MET A 1 18.40 7.56 8.97
C MET A 1 18.66 6.15 8.53
N LEU A 2 17.63 5.48 8.02
CA LEU A 2 17.74 4.10 7.57
C LEU A 2 18.60 4.06 6.30
N ASN A 3 19.68 3.29 6.31
CA ASN A 3 20.59 3.17 5.17
C ASN A 3 20.40 1.86 4.39
N ARG A 4 19.60 0.93 4.93
CA ARG A 4 19.37 -0.39 4.36
C ARG A 4 17.95 -0.86 4.65
N LEU A 5 17.30 -1.44 3.65
CA LEU A 5 15.98 -2.06 3.76
C LEU A 5 15.98 -3.38 2.99
N ASN A 6 15.55 -4.46 3.60
CA ASN A 6 15.38 -5.74 2.95
C ASN A 6 13.98 -5.83 2.33
N ILE A 7 13.90 -6.43 1.15
CA ILE A 7 12.66 -6.67 0.42
C ILE A 7 12.45 -8.17 0.37
N TYR A 8 11.33 -8.64 0.90
CA TYR A 8 10.94 -10.05 0.89
C TYR A 8 9.80 -10.25 -0.12
N TYR A 9 9.80 -11.41 -0.75
CA TYR A 9 8.66 -11.92 -1.49
C TYR A 9 7.86 -12.86 -0.58
N ASN A 10 6.54 -12.70 -0.53
CA ASN A 10 5.58 -13.45 0.28
C ASN A 10 4.42 -14.03 -0.57
N GLY A 11 4.70 -14.38 -1.82
CA GLY A 11 3.69 -14.94 -2.71
C GLY A 11 3.63 -16.46 -2.63
N TRP A 12 2.46 -17.02 -2.93
CA TRP A 12 2.28 -18.47 -3.18
C TRP A 12 2.67 -19.36 -1.98
N GLY A 13 2.53 -18.84 -0.76
CA GLY A 13 2.85 -19.57 0.48
C GLY A 13 4.34 -19.64 0.80
N GLU A 14 5.18 -18.97 0.01
CA GLU A 14 6.62 -18.87 0.26
C GLU A 14 6.98 -17.50 0.84
N SER A 15 8.01 -17.45 1.67
CA SER A 15 8.65 -16.19 2.09
C SER A 15 10.16 -16.29 1.94
N TRP A 16 10.76 -15.37 1.17
CA TRP A 16 12.20 -15.33 0.97
C TRP A 16 12.70 -13.93 0.60
N LEU A 17 13.96 -13.65 0.94
CA LEU A 17 14.62 -12.37 0.65
C LEU A 17 14.77 -12.21 -0.86
N CYS A 18 14.07 -11.23 -1.44
CA CYS A 18 14.12 -10.92 -2.87
C CYS A 18 15.29 -10.00 -3.22
N GLY A 19 15.55 -8.99 -2.39
CA GLY A 19 16.63 -8.05 -2.62
C GLY A 19 16.80 -7.07 -1.46
N THR A 20 17.71 -6.12 -1.65
CA THR A 20 18.03 -5.11 -0.65
C THR A 20 18.09 -3.74 -1.31
N LEU A 21 17.47 -2.74 -0.67
CA LEU A 21 17.71 -1.33 -0.94
C LEU A 21 18.80 -0.79 -0.03
N ILE A 22 19.69 0.00 -0.60
CA ILE A 22 20.77 0.68 0.11
C ILE A 22 20.66 2.16 -0.19
N SER A 23 20.44 2.97 0.86
CA SER A 23 20.47 4.42 0.77
C SER A 23 21.85 4.92 1.20
N SER A 24 22.51 5.64 0.32
CA SER A 24 23.80 6.27 0.57
C SER A 24 23.71 7.77 0.31
N ILE A 25 24.37 8.59 1.13
CA ILE A 25 24.45 10.02 0.88
C ILE A 25 25.61 10.24 -0.08
N ALA A 26 25.31 10.62 -1.31
CA ALA A 26 26.34 11.03 -2.26
C ALA A 26 26.90 12.42 -1.89
N THR A 27 28.06 12.75 -2.46
CA THR A 27 28.71 14.07 -2.32
C THR A 27 27.78 15.25 -2.64
N THR A 28 26.72 15.01 -3.43
CA THR A 28 25.68 15.98 -3.81
C THR A 28 24.62 16.28 -2.73
N ARG A 29 24.76 15.74 -1.51
CA ARG A 29 23.81 15.86 -0.36
C ARG A 29 22.41 15.28 -0.57
N ARG A 30 22.12 14.67 -1.72
CA ARG A 30 20.88 13.91 -1.93
C ARG A 30 21.14 12.41 -1.73
N PRO A 31 20.23 11.69 -1.04
CA PRO A 31 20.36 10.24 -0.91
C PRO A 31 20.22 9.58 -2.29
N ILE A 32 21.17 8.72 -2.63
CA ILE A 32 21.09 7.81 -3.77
C ILE A 32 20.66 6.46 -3.23
N ILE A 33 19.55 5.96 -3.79
CA ILE A 33 19.03 4.63 -3.49
C ILE A 33 19.56 3.68 -4.55
N SER A 34 20.15 2.59 -4.07
CA SER A 34 20.62 1.48 -4.88
C SER A 34 19.82 0.24 -4.56
N PHE A 35 19.70 -0.68 -5.52
CA PHE A 35 19.05 -1.96 -5.37
C PHE A 35 19.99 -3.10 -5.78
N GLU A 36 19.96 -4.18 -5.02
CA GLU A 36 20.68 -5.41 -5.29
C GLU A 36 19.72 -6.60 -5.12
N TYR A 37 19.75 -7.53 -6.07
CA TYR A 37 19.02 -8.79 -5.96
C TYR A 37 19.71 -9.74 -4.98
N SER A 38 18.93 -10.53 -4.26
CA SER A 38 19.51 -11.59 -3.43
C SER A 38 20.02 -12.75 -4.29
N SER A 39 20.95 -13.54 -3.76
CA SER A 39 21.40 -14.78 -4.39
C SER A 39 20.27 -15.78 -4.61
N LYS A 40 19.21 -15.72 -3.79
CA LYS A 40 18.02 -16.57 -3.94
C LYS A 40 17.19 -16.15 -5.14
N ALA A 41 16.97 -14.85 -5.35
CA ALA A 41 16.26 -14.33 -6.53
C ALA A 41 16.99 -14.70 -7.84
N ILE A 42 18.32 -14.54 -7.84
CA ILE A 42 19.15 -14.86 -9.00
C ILE A 42 19.10 -16.35 -9.32
N SER A 43 19.22 -17.22 -8.32
CA SER A 43 19.20 -18.68 -8.53
C SER A 43 17.80 -19.23 -8.85
N SER A 44 16.72 -18.57 -8.42
CA SER A 44 15.34 -18.97 -8.75
C SER A 44 14.84 -18.45 -10.09
N GLY A 45 15.56 -17.52 -10.73
CA GLY A 45 15.14 -16.92 -12.00
C GLY A 45 13.95 -15.95 -11.86
N ILE A 46 13.61 -15.51 -10.64
CA ILE A 46 12.47 -14.63 -10.38
C ILE A 46 12.90 -13.16 -10.47
N GLU A 47 12.30 -12.45 -11.43
CA GLU A 47 12.50 -11.02 -11.65
C GLU A 47 11.38 -10.19 -11.02
N LEU A 48 11.72 -9.07 -10.40
CA LEU A 48 10.73 -8.06 -9.99
C LEU A 48 10.14 -7.33 -11.21
N SER A 49 10.93 -7.17 -12.27
CA SER A 49 10.50 -6.61 -13.55
C SER A 49 11.44 -7.08 -14.65
N SER A 50 10.94 -7.82 -15.62
CA SER A 50 11.74 -8.33 -16.74
C SER A 50 12.27 -7.22 -17.66
N TYR A 51 11.59 -6.08 -17.71
CA TYR A 51 11.99 -4.95 -18.56
C TYR A 51 12.93 -3.98 -17.86
N LEU A 52 12.64 -3.61 -16.60
CA LEU A 52 13.39 -2.56 -15.89
C LEU A 52 14.41 -3.12 -14.89
N LEU A 53 14.26 -4.38 -14.49
CA LEU A 53 15.08 -5.03 -13.46
C LEU A 53 15.44 -6.48 -13.84
N PRO A 54 15.97 -6.77 -15.05
CA PRO A 54 16.28 -8.14 -15.47
C PRO A 54 17.40 -8.74 -14.63
N LEU A 55 17.39 -10.03 -14.28
CA LEU A 55 18.38 -10.62 -13.35
C LEU A 55 19.83 -10.51 -13.85
N ASN A 56 20.05 -10.59 -15.16
CA ASN A 56 21.36 -10.52 -15.81
C ASN A 56 21.96 -9.10 -15.95
N GLY A 57 21.38 -8.10 -15.29
CA GLY A 57 21.89 -6.72 -15.26
C GLY A 57 23.03 -6.50 -14.25
N LEU A 58 23.35 -5.23 -14.00
CA LEU A 58 24.33 -4.83 -12.97
C LEU A 58 23.94 -5.38 -11.59
N LEU A 59 24.95 -5.78 -10.81
CA LEU A 59 24.78 -6.29 -9.44
C LEU A 59 24.14 -5.23 -8.54
N LEU A 60 24.72 -4.03 -8.53
CA LEU A 60 24.20 -2.86 -7.84
C LEU A 60 23.57 -1.90 -8.85
N ARG A 61 22.27 -1.66 -8.71
CA ARG A 61 21.48 -0.85 -9.65
C ARG A 61 21.14 0.49 -9.03
N GLN A 62 21.26 1.55 -9.81
CA GLN A 62 21.07 2.94 -9.39
C GLN A 62 20.39 3.73 -10.50
N GLY A 63 20.11 5.02 -10.24
CA GLY A 63 19.56 5.92 -11.26
C GLY A 63 18.07 5.73 -11.50
N PHE A 64 17.34 5.20 -10.51
CA PHE A 64 15.89 5.08 -10.60
C PHE A 64 15.22 6.45 -10.74
N PRO A 65 14.06 6.52 -11.42
CA PRO A 65 13.43 7.81 -11.71
C PRO A 65 13.07 8.60 -10.45
N ALA A 66 13.27 9.92 -10.50
CA ALA A 66 12.93 10.80 -9.38
C ALA A 66 11.43 10.79 -9.04
N HIS A 67 10.56 10.58 -10.04
CA HIS A 67 9.11 10.46 -9.83
C HIS A 67 8.71 9.16 -9.12
N HIS A 68 9.60 8.16 -9.05
CA HIS A 68 9.46 6.97 -8.19
C HIS A 68 10.17 7.15 -6.84
N MET A 69 10.47 8.39 -6.44
CA MET A 69 11.26 8.70 -5.24
C MET A 69 12.65 8.03 -5.23
N GLY A 70 13.20 7.72 -6.40
CA GLY A 70 14.46 6.99 -6.53
C GLY A 70 14.35 5.50 -6.19
N LEU A 71 13.15 4.93 -6.10
CA LEU A 71 12.93 3.50 -5.90
C LEU A 71 12.80 2.75 -7.23
N PRO A 72 13.12 1.45 -7.26
CA PRO A 72 12.71 0.57 -8.35
C PRO A 72 11.18 0.56 -8.48
N GLY A 73 10.65 0.53 -9.71
CA GLY A 73 9.21 0.63 -9.98
C GLY A 73 8.33 -0.31 -9.13
N PRO A 74 8.58 -1.63 -9.10
CA PRO A 74 7.80 -2.56 -8.29
C PRO A 74 7.83 -2.27 -6.77
N VAL A 75 8.89 -1.64 -6.28
CA VAL A 75 9.00 -1.24 -4.87
C VAL A 75 8.29 0.09 -4.62
N TYR A 76 8.35 1.01 -5.58
CA TYR A 76 7.55 2.23 -5.55
C TYR A 76 6.06 1.94 -5.53
N ASP A 77 5.61 0.95 -6.29
CA ASP A 77 4.21 0.52 -6.35
C ASP A 77 3.69 -0.06 -5.01
N ALA A 78 4.60 -0.41 -4.09
CA ALA A 78 4.27 -0.86 -2.75
C ALA A 78 4.10 0.30 -1.74
N LEU A 79 4.48 1.53 -2.10
CA LEU A 79 4.17 2.70 -1.29
C LEU A 79 2.67 3.02 -1.35
N PRO A 80 2.12 3.71 -0.33
CA PRO A 80 0.72 4.09 -0.33
C PRO A 80 0.47 5.12 -1.44
N ASP A 81 -0.77 5.17 -1.95
CA ASP A 81 -1.18 6.14 -2.95
C ASP A 81 -1.38 7.56 -2.36
N GLY A 82 -2.02 8.48 -3.08
CA GLY A 82 -2.21 9.85 -2.59
C GLY A 82 -3.01 9.92 -1.27
N TRP A 83 -4.04 9.08 -1.11
CA TRP A 83 -4.82 9.01 0.13
C TRP A 83 -4.02 8.32 1.25
N GLY A 84 -3.42 7.17 0.95
CA GLY A 84 -2.59 6.45 1.92
C GLY A 84 -1.39 7.27 2.39
N MET A 85 -0.77 8.05 1.49
CA MET A 85 0.35 8.94 1.81
C MET A 85 -0.09 10.09 2.72
N LEU A 86 -1.29 10.64 2.49
CA LEU A 86 -1.89 11.64 3.37
C LEU A 86 -2.12 11.08 4.78
N LEU A 87 -2.68 9.87 4.88
CA LEU A 87 -2.90 9.20 6.17
C LEU A 87 -1.59 8.95 6.89
N MET A 88 -0.58 8.47 6.17
CA MET A 88 0.76 8.23 6.70
C MET A 88 1.41 9.52 7.21
N ASP A 89 1.33 10.61 6.45
CA ASP A 89 1.87 11.91 6.84
C ASP A 89 1.16 12.48 8.07
N ARG A 90 -0.16 12.27 8.20
CA ARG A 90 -0.89 12.65 9.42
C ARG A 90 -0.47 11.80 10.61
N TYR A 91 -0.32 10.49 10.42
CA TYR A 91 0.18 9.59 11.45
C TYR A 91 1.58 10.02 11.94
N PHE A 92 2.48 10.37 11.02
CA PHE A 92 3.80 10.88 11.37
C PHE A 92 3.72 12.18 12.18
N ARG A 93 2.89 13.15 11.76
CA ARG A 93 2.70 14.38 12.55
C ARG A 93 2.16 14.09 13.94
N LYS A 94 1.19 13.17 14.05
CA LYS A 94 0.60 12.75 15.33
C LYS A 94 1.65 12.14 16.26
N THR A 95 2.59 11.37 15.72
CA THR A 95 3.69 10.76 16.49
C THR A 95 4.89 11.68 16.71
N GLY A 96 4.77 12.97 16.37
CA GLY A 96 5.82 13.97 16.56
C GLY A 96 6.92 13.96 15.48
N LEU A 97 6.75 13.19 14.41
CA LEU A 97 7.66 13.14 13.28
C LEU A 97 7.29 14.18 12.21
N ASN A 98 8.30 14.75 11.55
CA ASN A 98 8.10 15.67 10.43
C ASN A 98 8.08 14.90 9.09
N PRO A 99 6.94 14.78 8.38
CA PRO A 99 6.85 14.02 7.14
C PRO A 99 7.81 14.48 6.04
N ALA A 100 8.16 15.78 6.02
CA ALA A 100 9.08 16.34 5.04
C ALA A 100 10.53 15.82 5.20
N ARG A 101 10.84 15.20 6.35
CA ARG A 101 12.15 14.60 6.64
C ARG A 101 12.16 13.08 6.50
N ILE A 102 11.03 12.46 6.15
CA ILE A 102 10.90 11.01 6.07
C ILE A 102 11.08 10.56 4.63
N GLY A 103 12.12 9.76 4.40
CA GLY A 103 12.44 9.21 3.10
C GLY A 103 11.56 8.03 2.70
N PRO A 104 11.67 7.58 1.44
CA PRO A 104 10.91 6.44 0.94
C PRO A 104 11.24 5.12 1.66
N LEU A 105 12.51 4.90 2.02
CA LEU A 105 12.92 3.71 2.78
C LEU A 105 12.27 3.67 4.16
N GLU A 106 12.28 4.80 4.89
CA GLU A 106 11.57 4.89 6.17
C GLU A 106 10.07 4.64 6.00
N ARG A 107 9.43 5.18 4.96
CA ARG A 107 8.01 4.89 4.70
C ARG A 107 7.76 3.39 4.53
N LEU A 108 8.60 2.70 3.75
CA LEU A 108 8.47 1.25 3.57
C LEU A 108 8.59 0.47 4.90
N THR A 109 9.39 0.93 5.87
CA THR A 109 9.46 0.28 7.21
C THR A 109 8.18 0.37 8.03
N TYR A 110 7.35 1.39 7.78
CA TYR A 110 6.05 1.55 8.44
C TYR A 110 4.96 0.73 7.74
N ILE A 111 5.11 0.51 6.43
CA ILE A 111 4.23 -0.39 5.67
C ILE A 111 4.54 -1.84 6.05
N SER A 112 5.83 -2.20 6.07
CA SER A 112 6.31 -3.52 6.48
C SER A 112 5.59 -4.66 5.71
N THR A 113 4.78 -5.46 6.40
CA THR A 113 3.99 -6.59 5.86
C THR A 113 2.64 -6.20 5.28
N HIS A 114 2.23 -4.94 5.41
CA HIS A 114 0.92 -4.45 4.97
C HIS A 114 0.94 -3.85 3.56
N ALA A 115 2.05 -4.00 2.83
CA ALA A 115 2.12 -3.57 1.44
C ALA A 115 1.15 -4.39 0.59
N MET A 116 0.53 -3.74 -0.40
CA MET A 116 -0.27 -4.47 -1.37
C MET A 116 0.63 -5.36 -2.23
N GLY A 117 0.14 -6.57 -2.53
CA GLY A 117 0.81 -7.53 -3.40
C GLY A 117 1.61 -8.55 -2.59
N ALA A 118 2.71 -9.01 -3.17
CA ALA A 118 3.52 -10.09 -2.60
C ALA A 118 4.82 -9.60 -1.98
N LEU A 119 5.02 -8.31 -1.75
CA LEU A 119 6.25 -7.78 -1.17
C LEU A 119 6.06 -7.41 0.30
N SER A 120 7.08 -7.61 1.13
CA SER A 120 7.19 -6.97 2.44
C SER A 120 8.57 -6.38 2.66
N PHE A 121 8.68 -5.53 3.67
CA PHE A 121 9.87 -4.73 3.93
C PHE A 121 10.34 -4.87 5.37
N GLU A 122 11.65 -5.04 5.55
CA GLU A 122 12.28 -5.11 6.87
C GLU A 122 13.44 -4.11 6.99
N PRO A 123 13.62 -3.48 8.17
CA PRO A 123 12.95 -3.76 9.44
C PRO A 123 11.53 -3.17 9.53
N CYS A 124 10.69 -3.76 10.38
CA CYS A 124 9.42 -3.17 10.80
C CYS A 124 9.68 -2.16 11.91
N VAL A 125 9.27 -0.90 11.74
CA VAL A 125 9.50 0.16 12.74
C VAL A 125 8.26 0.45 13.57
N ALA A 126 7.07 0.13 13.06
CA ALA A 126 5.82 0.37 13.76
C ALA A 126 5.10 -0.94 14.04
N ASP A 127 4.78 -1.16 15.32
CA ASP A 127 3.83 -2.20 15.72
C ASP A 127 2.41 -1.71 15.41
N MET A 128 2.11 -1.70 14.11
CA MET A 128 0.80 -1.30 13.60
C MET A 128 -0.16 -2.49 13.80
N GLN A 129 -0.54 -2.79 15.04
CA GLN A 129 -1.59 -3.77 15.28
C GLN A 129 -2.94 -3.17 14.91
N THR A 130 -3.72 -3.92 14.14
CA THR A 130 -5.14 -3.63 13.88
C THR A 130 -5.98 -4.78 14.40
N SER A 131 -7.12 -4.46 14.99
CA SER A 131 -8.19 -5.44 15.18
C SER A 131 -8.65 -5.95 13.82
N GLU A 132 -8.70 -7.27 13.63
CA GLU A 132 -9.11 -7.90 12.36
C GLU A 132 -10.60 -7.65 12.03
N ASN A 133 -11.40 -7.16 12.99
CA ASN A 133 -12.84 -6.95 12.83
C ASN A 133 -13.24 -5.51 13.17
N ILE A 134 -13.01 -4.58 12.23
CA ILE A 134 -13.52 -3.21 12.33
C ILE A 134 -14.86 -3.14 11.57
N PRO A 135 -15.97 -2.75 12.23
CA PRO A 135 -17.25 -2.55 11.55
C PRO A 135 -17.15 -1.48 10.45
N LEU A 136 -17.78 -1.73 9.29
CA LEU A 136 -17.76 -0.80 8.16
C LEU A 136 -18.31 0.59 8.49
N LEU A 137 -19.29 0.68 9.41
CA LEU A 137 -19.84 1.95 9.86
C LEU A 137 -18.79 2.78 10.61
N GLN A 138 -18.03 2.13 11.49
CA GLN A 138 -16.96 2.75 12.24
C GLN A 138 -15.88 3.25 11.26
N LEU A 139 -15.50 2.43 10.28
CA LEU A 139 -14.57 2.83 9.24
C LEU A 139 -15.05 4.06 8.45
N ALA A 140 -16.33 4.12 8.09
CA ALA A 140 -16.90 5.26 7.39
C ALA A 140 -16.89 6.54 8.25
N GLN A 141 -17.18 6.42 9.55
CA GLN A 141 -17.10 7.52 10.51
C GLN A 141 -15.66 8.04 10.63
N GLU A 142 -14.68 7.14 10.75
CA GLU A 142 -13.26 7.49 10.82
C GLU A 142 -12.79 8.25 9.56
N VAL A 143 -13.21 7.81 8.37
CA VAL A 143 -12.92 8.54 7.12
C VAL A 143 -13.51 9.94 7.15
N GLN A 144 -14.74 10.12 7.63
CA GLN A 144 -15.37 11.45 7.75
C GLN A 144 -14.62 12.37 8.72
N GLU A 145 -14.14 11.85 9.85
CA GLU A 145 -13.32 12.63 10.79
C GLU A 145 -11.99 13.05 10.17
N VAL A 146 -11.33 12.16 9.42
CA VAL A 146 -10.12 12.51 8.67
C VAL A 146 -10.42 13.60 7.64
N LEU A 147 -11.53 13.51 6.91
CA LEU A 147 -11.92 14.54 5.95
C LEU A 147 -12.19 15.90 6.61
N LYS A 148 -12.74 15.91 7.84
CA LYS A 148 -12.94 17.11 8.66
C LYS A 148 -11.66 17.66 9.31
N GLY A 149 -10.58 16.89 9.28
CA GLY A 149 -9.29 17.25 9.89
C GLY A 149 -9.15 16.85 11.36
N GLU A 150 -10.14 16.14 11.92
CA GLU A 150 -10.24 15.76 13.33
C GLU A 150 -9.79 14.30 13.59
N GLY A 151 -9.63 13.49 12.54
CA GLY A 151 -9.31 12.06 12.65
C GLY A 151 -7.90 11.80 13.16
N GLY A 152 -7.81 11.35 14.41
CA GLY A 152 -6.55 11.07 15.10
C GLY A 152 -6.44 9.65 15.65
N GLU A 153 -7.43 9.17 16.41
CA GLU A 153 -7.33 7.92 17.17
C GLU A 153 -7.18 6.68 16.28
N PHE A 154 -7.87 6.63 15.15
CA PHE A 154 -7.92 5.46 14.27
C PHE A 154 -7.11 5.60 12.97
N LEU A 155 -6.23 6.61 12.87
CA LEU A 155 -5.37 6.82 11.68
C LEU A 155 -4.52 5.59 11.32
N GLN A 156 -4.10 4.83 12.33
CA GLN A 156 -3.34 3.59 12.16
C GLN A 156 -4.16 2.51 11.44
N HIS A 157 -5.45 2.37 11.78
CA HIS A 157 -6.34 1.43 11.10
C HIS A 157 -6.57 1.81 9.64
N LEU A 158 -6.83 3.10 9.40
CA LEU A 158 -6.98 3.63 8.06
C LEU A 158 -5.71 3.50 7.21
N LEU A 159 -4.53 3.64 7.81
CA LEU A 159 -3.25 3.49 7.11
C LEU A 159 -3.04 2.05 6.64
N ILE A 160 -3.33 1.06 7.48
CA ILE A 160 -3.23 -0.36 7.12
C ILE A 160 -4.25 -0.72 6.04
N MET A 161 -5.50 -0.30 6.19
CA MET A 161 -6.56 -0.63 5.23
C MET A 161 -6.49 0.18 3.93
N GLY A 162 -5.94 1.40 4.01
CA GLY A 162 -5.85 2.38 2.93
C GLY A 162 -4.67 2.22 1.97
N GLY A 163 -3.84 1.18 2.15
CA GLY A 163 -2.71 0.85 1.27
C GLY A 163 -3.07 0.36 -0.14
N SER A 164 -4.31 0.57 -0.59
CA SER A 164 -4.75 0.17 -1.92
C SER A 164 -4.18 1.13 -2.99
N PRO A 165 -3.82 0.66 -4.19
CA PRO A 165 -3.03 1.42 -5.14
C PRO A 165 -3.93 2.39 -5.91
N GLN A 166 -3.33 3.49 -6.37
CA GLN A 166 -3.84 4.43 -7.41
C GLN A 166 -5.08 5.28 -7.03
N GLY A 167 -4.87 6.49 -6.53
CA GLY A 167 -5.95 7.48 -6.35
C GLY A 167 -5.68 8.50 -5.24
N ALA A 168 -6.57 9.50 -5.14
CA ALA A 168 -6.57 10.51 -4.07
C ALA A 168 -7.83 10.43 -3.18
N ARG A 169 -8.69 9.42 -3.42
CA ARG A 169 -9.96 9.21 -2.73
C ARG A 169 -9.79 8.18 -1.61
N PRO A 170 -10.56 8.29 -0.52
CA PRO A 170 -10.62 7.25 0.50
C PRO A 170 -10.93 5.89 -0.12
N LYS A 171 -10.16 4.89 0.28
CA LYS A 171 -10.29 3.51 -0.17
C LYS A 171 -9.82 2.58 0.93
N ALA A 172 -10.40 1.38 0.95
CA ALA A 172 -9.97 0.30 1.83
C ALA A 172 -10.08 -1.03 1.08
N LEU A 173 -9.08 -1.90 1.25
CA LEU A 173 -9.16 -3.28 0.80
C LEU A 173 -9.83 -4.10 1.91
N VAL A 174 -10.99 -4.69 1.62
CA VAL A 174 -11.76 -5.49 2.57
C VAL A 174 -11.82 -6.95 2.12
N TYR A 175 -11.64 -7.88 3.07
CA TYR A 175 -11.84 -9.30 2.81
C TYR A 175 -13.33 -9.60 2.61
N ARG A 176 -13.64 -10.45 1.63
CA ARG A 176 -15.03 -10.78 1.30
C ARG A 176 -15.56 -11.87 2.23
N ASP A 177 -16.22 -11.45 3.30
CA ASP A 177 -17.14 -12.28 4.08
C ASP A 177 -18.58 -12.10 3.54
N PRO A 178 -19.35 -13.19 3.28
CA PRO A 178 -20.76 -13.12 2.92
C PRO A 178 -21.63 -12.24 3.84
N ALA A 179 -21.35 -12.20 5.15
CA ALA A 179 -22.06 -11.36 6.11
C ALA A 179 -21.72 -9.87 5.93
N VAL A 180 -20.44 -9.56 5.75
CA VAL A 180 -19.95 -8.20 5.44
C VAL A 180 -20.55 -7.71 4.12
N TRP A 181 -20.66 -8.58 3.11
CA TRP A 181 -21.26 -8.21 1.82
C TRP A 181 -22.76 -7.88 1.91
N LYS A 182 -23.50 -8.55 2.81
CA LYS A 182 -24.91 -8.21 3.10
C LYS A 182 -25.03 -6.82 3.73
N GLN A 183 -24.10 -6.46 4.62
CA GLN A 183 -24.03 -5.13 5.23
C GLN A 183 -23.68 -4.05 4.20
N VAL A 184 -22.68 -4.28 3.34
CA VAL A 184 -22.37 -3.38 2.22
C VAL A 184 -23.62 -3.13 1.38
N LYS A 185 -24.35 -4.19 1.00
CA LYS A 185 -25.60 -4.05 0.23
C LYS A 185 -26.70 -3.27 0.96
N SER A 186 -26.87 -3.45 2.27
CA SER A 186 -27.83 -2.65 3.04
C SER A 186 -27.43 -1.17 3.14
N TYR A 187 -26.14 -0.86 3.25
CA TYR A 187 -25.65 0.53 3.24
C TYR A 187 -25.82 1.19 1.86
N LEU A 188 -25.54 0.45 0.78
CA LEU A 188 -25.77 0.90 -0.60
C LEU A 188 -27.25 1.21 -0.89
N ALA A 189 -28.17 0.50 -0.23
CA ALA A 189 -29.62 0.71 -0.40
C ALA A 189 -30.17 1.92 0.37
N LEU A 190 -29.45 2.44 1.36
CA LEU A 190 -30.03 3.38 2.33
C LEU A 190 -29.78 4.86 2.03
N GLN A 191 -28.69 5.30 1.38
CA GLN A 191 -28.40 6.74 1.35
C GLN A 191 -27.63 7.30 0.14
N TRP A 192 -27.16 6.51 -0.84
CA TRP A 192 -26.15 6.97 -1.81
C TRP A 192 -26.50 6.58 -3.25
N SER A 193 -26.44 7.54 -4.17
CA SER A 193 -26.53 7.27 -5.61
C SER A 193 -25.29 6.49 -6.11
N PRO A 194 -25.40 5.68 -7.17
CA PRO A 194 -24.27 4.95 -7.76
C PRO A 194 -23.04 5.82 -8.06
N GLU A 195 -23.25 7.09 -8.42
CA GLU A 195 -22.21 8.08 -8.68
C GLU A 195 -21.47 8.51 -7.39
N GLN A 196 -22.20 8.63 -6.27
CA GLN A 196 -21.60 8.91 -4.96
C GLN A 196 -20.78 7.72 -4.47
N ILE A 197 -21.24 6.50 -4.70
CA ILE A 197 -20.54 5.26 -4.32
C ILE A 197 -19.18 5.14 -5.03
N ALA A 198 -19.13 5.41 -6.34
CA ALA A 198 -17.89 5.44 -7.13
C ALA A 198 -16.91 6.55 -6.68
N SER A 199 -17.36 7.49 -5.84
CA SER A 199 -16.55 8.60 -5.35
C SER A 199 -15.90 8.39 -3.98
N TYR A 200 -16.28 7.35 -3.24
CA TYR A 200 -15.85 7.16 -1.84
C TYR A 200 -15.45 5.73 -1.46
N LEU A 201 -15.79 4.73 -2.27
CA LEU A 201 -15.38 3.34 -2.06
C LEU A 201 -14.76 2.83 -3.36
N ALA A 202 -13.44 2.60 -3.36
CA ALA A 202 -12.78 1.89 -4.45
C ALA A 202 -13.09 0.39 -4.37
N VAL A 203 -14.36 0.02 -4.51
CA VAL A 203 -14.73 -1.33 -4.93
C VAL A 203 -14.46 -1.36 -6.43
N SER A 204 -13.61 -2.28 -6.88
CA SER A 204 -13.32 -2.46 -8.31
C SER A 204 -14.62 -2.39 -9.13
N MET A 205 -14.70 -1.44 -10.06
CA MET A 205 -15.80 -1.32 -11.04
C MET A 205 -16.04 -2.65 -11.78
N HIS A 206 -14.98 -3.46 -11.95
CA HIS A 206 -15.04 -4.79 -12.54
C HIS A 206 -15.88 -5.77 -11.69
N SER A 207 -15.83 -5.64 -10.36
CA SER A 207 -16.61 -6.46 -9.43
C SER A 207 -18.10 -6.07 -9.41
N ILE A 208 -18.41 -4.78 -9.57
CA ILE A 208 -19.78 -4.27 -9.66
C ILE A 208 -20.43 -4.68 -11.00
N TYR A 209 -19.70 -4.54 -12.11
CA TYR A 209 -20.21 -4.89 -13.45
C TYR A 209 -20.51 -6.39 -13.61
N ARG A 210 -19.64 -7.27 -13.08
CA ARG A 210 -19.91 -8.72 -13.07
C ARG A 210 -21.12 -9.10 -12.21
N TYR A 211 -21.39 -8.38 -11.13
CA TYR A 211 -22.57 -8.62 -10.31
C TYR A 211 -23.86 -8.21 -11.04
N ILE A 212 -23.90 -7.06 -11.70
CA ILE A 212 -25.06 -6.62 -12.50
C ILE A 212 -25.37 -7.63 -13.62
N LEU A 213 -24.33 -8.21 -14.24
CA LEU A 213 -24.50 -9.27 -15.23
C LEU A 213 -24.98 -10.60 -14.61
N GLN A 214 -24.47 -11.00 -13.45
CA GLN A 214 -24.90 -12.23 -12.76
C GLN A 214 -26.32 -12.14 -12.19
N ASP A 215 -26.76 -10.96 -11.73
CA ASP A 215 -28.12 -10.73 -11.22
C ASP A 215 -29.14 -10.70 -12.38
N LYS A 216 -28.77 -10.16 -13.55
CA LYS A 216 -29.59 -10.27 -14.77
C LYS A 216 -29.71 -11.71 -15.28
N ILE A 217 -28.64 -12.48 -15.23
CA ILE A 217 -28.63 -13.90 -15.66
C ILE A 217 -29.41 -14.80 -14.68
N LYS A 218 -29.51 -14.42 -13.40
CA LYS A 218 -30.34 -15.13 -12.40
C LYS A 218 -31.79 -14.66 -12.33
N GLY A 219 -32.13 -13.60 -13.06
CA GLY A 219 -33.46 -13.00 -13.13
C GLY A 219 -34.14 -13.09 -14.50
N SER A 220 -33.69 -13.98 -15.39
CA SER A 220 -34.41 -14.38 -16.62
C SER A 220 -34.61 -15.89 -16.68
#